data_AF-A0A3Q0JEI2-F1
#
_entry.id   AF-A0A3Q0JEI2-F1
#
_cell.length_a   1.000
_cell.length_b   1.000
_cell.length_c   1.000
_cell.angle_alpha   90.00
_cell.angle_beta   90.00
_cell.angle_gamma   90.00
#
_symmetry.space_group_name_H-M   'P 1'
#
loop_
_entity.id
_entity.type
_entity.pdbx_description
1 polymer ?
#
loop_
_entity_poly.entity_id
_entity_poly.type
_entity_poly.pdbx_seq_one_letter_code
_entity_poly.pdbx_strand_id
1 'polypeptide(L)'
;MYETMLTRHSTMIVGPTGGGKSVVINALVKTSTVLGYPARTYTLNPKAVSVIELYGVLNPETRDWYDGLLSNIFRAVNKPLDPGSKERKYILFDGDVDALWIENMNSVMDDNKILTLANGERIRLLAHCQLLFEK
;
A
#
# COMPACT_ATOMS: atom_id res chain seq x y z
N MET A 1 13.42 11.11 0.69
CA MET A 1 12.19 10.33 0.95
C MET A 1 11.02 11.23 1.31
N TYR A 2 11.07 12.00 2.42
CA TYR A 2 9.94 12.85 2.84
C TYR A 2 9.45 13.81 1.74
N GLU A 3 10.35 14.53 1.08
CA GLU A 3 9.99 15.47 -0.01
C GLU A 3 9.31 14.78 -1.20
N THR A 4 9.82 13.62 -1.62
CA THR A 4 9.21 12.80 -2.67
C THR A 4 7.77 12.41 -2.30
N MET A 5 7.55 12.02 -1.05
CA MET A 5 6.25 11.62 -0.53
C MET A 5 5.27 12.80 -0.37
N LEU A 6 5.72 14.05 -0.44
CA LEU A 6 4.83 15.21 -0.51
C LEU A 6 4.21 15.41 -1.89
N THR A 7 4.89 14.91 -2.94
CA THR A 7 4.47 15.12 -4.34
C THR A 7 3.92 13.84 -4.98
N ARG A 8 4.32 12.67 -4.50
CA ARG A 8 3.91 11.35 -5.00
C ARG A 8 3.30 10.51 -3.90
N HIS A 9 2.19 9.85 -4.20
CA HIS A 9 1.55 8.88 -3.28
C HIS A 9 2.17 7.49 -3.35
N SER A 10 2.97 7.22 -4.38
CA SER A 10 3.73 5.98 -4.55
C SER A 10 5.22 6.31 -4.57
N THR A 11 6.02 5.65 -3.72
CA THR A 11 7.47 5.87 -3.63
C THR A 11 8.20 4.54 -3.53
N MET A 12 9.23 4.36 -4.35
CA MET A 12 10.12 3.19 -4.32
C MET A 12 11.46 3.57 -3.70
N ILE A 13 11.93 2.76 -2.77
CA ILE A 13 13.21 2.91 -2.07
C ILE A 13 14.09 1.75 -2.54
N VAL A 14 15.14 2.10 -3.28
CA VAL A 14 16.02 1.13 -3.92
C VAL A 14 17.39 1.16 -3.26
N GLY A 15 17.94 -0.01 -2.94
CA GLY A 15 19.29 -0.14 -2.40
C GLY A 15 19.68 -1.58 -2.15
N PRO A 16 20.94 -1.88 -1.82
CA PRO A 16 21.36 -3.24 -1.52
C PRO A 16 20.71 -3.77 -0.23
N THR A 17 20.73 -5.09 -0.05
CA THR A 17 20.40 -5.73 1.23
C THR A 17 21.33 -5.19 2.33
N GLY A 18 20.77 -4.90 3.51
CA GLY A 18 21.53 -4.27 4.59
C GLY A 18 21.84 -2.79 4.39
N GLY A 19 21.37 -2.16 3.31
CA GLY A 19 21.56 -0.72 3.04
C GLY A 19 20.74 0.23 3.91
N GLY A 20 20.07 -0.26 4.96
CA GLY A 20 19.32 0.56 5.91
C GLY A 20 17.96 1.09 5.43
N LYS A 21 17.41 0.58 4.32
CA LYS A 21 16.12 1.03 3.75
C LYS A 21 14.99 0.99 4.78
N SER A 22 14.76 -0.16 5.40
CA SER A 22 13.73 -0.34 6.43
C SER A 22 14.00 0.54 7.66
N VAL A 23 15.26 0.83 7.99
CA VAL A 23 15.62 1.78 9.07
C VAL A 23 15.15 3.19 8.73
N VAL A 24 15.39 3.65 7.50
CA VAL A 24 14.96 4.98 7.02
C VAL A 24 13.43 5.10 7.04
N ILE A 25 12.70 4.09 6.58
CA ILE A 25 11.23 4.07 6.62
C ILE A 25 10.73 4.16 8.06
N ASN A 26 11.26 3.32 8.94
CA ASN A 26 10.87 3.31 10.35
C ASN A 26 11.21 4.62 11.07
N ALA A 27 12.37 5.22 10.77
CA ALA A 27 12.75 6.52 11.30
C ALA A 27 11.79 7.62 10.84
N LEU A 28 11.37 7.62 9.57
CA LEU A 28 10.40 8.57 9.04
C LEU A 28 9.05 8.48 9.76
N VAL A 29 8.53 7.26 9.94
CA VAL A 29 7.24 7.00 10.59
C VAL A 29 7.26 7.44 12.05
N LYS A 30 8.31 7.06 12.78
CA LYS A 30 8.51 7.45 14.18
C LYS A 30 8.61 8.96 14.34
N THR A 31 9.46 9.60 13.52
CA THR A 31 9.67 11.04 13.59
C THR A 31 8.41 11.82 13.23
N SER A 32 7.68 11.37 12.20
CA SER A 32 6.39 11.99 11.82
C SER A 32 5.39 11.96 12.96
N THR A 33 5.30 10.82 13.65
CA THR A 33 4.42 10.65 14.82
C THR A 33 4.82 11.58 15.96
N VAL A 34 6.11 11.72 16.25
CA VAL A 34 6.64 12.65 17.27
C VAL A 34 6.36 14.11 16.91
N LEU A 35 6.39 14.47 15.63
CA LEU A 35 6.10 15.81 15.13
C LEU A 35 4.58 16.14 15.07
N GLY A 36 3.72 15.28 15.61
CA GLY A 36 2.27 15.50 15.65
C GLY A 36 1.53 15.08 14.38
N TYR A 37 2.16 14.26 13.52
CA TYR A 37 1.55 13.62 12.36
C TYR A 37 1.57 12.10 12.55
N PRO A 38 0.60 11.53 13.30
CA PRO A 38 0.58 10.10 13.58
C PRO A 38 0.75 9.29 12.31
N ALA A 39 1.70 8.35 12.30
CA ALA A 39 1.99 7.56 11.12
C ALA A 39 1.96 6.08 11.45
N ARG A 40 1.36 5.28 10.56
CA ARG A 40 1.31 3.81 10.70
C ARG A 40 1.71 3.14 9.40
N THR A 41 2.41 2.02 9.52
CA THR A 41 2.83 1.20 8.38
C THR A 41 2.15 -0.14 8.41
N TYR A 42 1.67 -0.59 7.25
CA TYR A 42 1.04 -1.87 7.00
C TYR A 42 1.94 -2.61 6.01
N THR A 43 2.80 -3.48 6.54
CA THR A 43 3.79 -4.20 5.74
C THR A 43 3.21 -5.51 5.21
N LEU A 44 3.45 -5.79 3.93
CA LEU A 44 3.18 -7.08 3.32
C LEU A 44 4.31 -7.47 2.37
N ASN A 45 4.53 -8.77 2.21
CA ASN A 45 5.37 -9.30 1.15
C ASN A 45 4.45 -9.88 0.05
N PRO A 46 4.34 -9.23 -1.13
CA PRO A 46 3.43 -9.67 -2.19
C PRO A 46 3.79 -11.04 -2.77
N LYS A 47 5.05 -11.49 -2.62
CA LYS A 47 5.52 -12.80 -3.09
C LYS A 47 5.34 -13.93 -2.07
N ALA A 48 4.92 -13.61 -0.85
CA ALA A 48 4.65 -14.62 0.17
C ALA A 48 3.32 -15.35 -0.04
N VAL A 49 2.47 -14.83 -0.93
CA VAL A 49 1.14 -15.37 -1.26
C VAL A 49 0.96 -15.40 -2.78
N SER A 50 0.00 -16.19 -3.26
CA SER A 50 -0.36 -16.14 -4.68
C SER A 50 -1.02 -14.80 -5.05
N VAL A 51 -1.03 -14.43 -6.34
CA VAL A 51 -1.73 -13.22 -6.84
C VAL A 51 -3.23 -13.25 -6.47
N ILE A 52 -3.82 -14.44 -6.51
CA ILE A 52 -5.22 -14.69 -6.16
C ILE A 52 -5.46 -14.38 -4.67
N GLU A 53 -4.59 -14.87 -3.79
CA GLU A 53 -4.66 -14.58 -2.35
C GLU A 53 -4.24 -13.14 -2.01
N LEU A 54 -3.48 -12.47 -2.88
CA LEU A 54 -3.07 -11.08 -2.70
C LEU A 54 -4.24 -10.13 -2.97
N TYR A 55 -4.91 -10.26 -4.12
CA TYR A 55 -5.97 -9.33 -4.54
C TYR A 55 -7.37 -9.79 -4.16
N GLY A 56 -7.60 -11.10 -4.12
CA GLY A 56 -8.92 -11.69 -3.93
C GLY A 56 -9.38 -12.48 -5.15
N VAL A 57 -10.43 -13.26 -4.95
CA VAL A 57 -10.93 -14.22 -5.92
C VAL A 57 -12.44 -14.31 -5.88
N LEU A 58 -13.05 -14.50 -7.04
CA LEU A 58 -14.46 -14.84 -7.15
C LEU A 58 -14.61 -16.36 -7.01
N ASN A 59 -15.42 -16.79 -6.05
CA ASN A 59 -15.77 -18.20 -5.91
C ASN A 59 -16.55 -18.66 -7.16
N PRO A 60 -16.07 -19.66 -7.92
CA PRO A 60 -16.76 -20.11 -9.13
C PRO A 60 -18.12 -20.77 -8.84
N GLU A 61 -18.30 -21.34 -7.64
CA GLU A 61 -19.52 -22.04 -7.25
C GLU A 61 -20.56 -21.09 -6.65
N THR A 62 -20.17 -20.32 -5.64
CA THR A 62 -21.11 -19.42 -4.93
C THR A 62 -21.26 -18.06 -5.60
N ARG A 63 -20.33 -17.69 -6.48
CA ARG A 63 -20.19 -16.34 -7.07
C ARG A 63 -19.95 -15.24 -6.04
N ASP A 64 -19.54 -15.59 -4.83
CA ASP A 64 -19.13 -14.62 -3.83
C ASP A 64 -17.69 -14.16 -4.05
N TRP A 65 -17.44 -12.90 -3.75
CA TRP A 65 -16.10 -12.33 -3.78
C TRP A 65 -15.41 -12.52 -2.43
N TYR A 66 -14.21 -13.09 -2.43
CA TYR A 66 -13.34 -13.16 -1.27
C TYR A 66 -12.17 -12.22 -1.43
N ASP A 67 -11.98 -11.36 -0.43
CA ASP A 67 -10.86 -10.43 -0.42
C ASP A 67 -9.54 -11.11 -0.07
N GLY A 68 -8.51 -10.72 -0.82
CA GLY A 68 -7.13 -11.08 -0.56
C GLY A 68 -6.47 -10.22 0.50
N LEU A 69 -5.20 -10.50 0.78
CA LEU A 69 -4.40 -9.78 1.76
C LEU A 69 -4.31 -8.28 1.47
N LEU A 70 -3.97 -7.91 0.24
CA LEU A 70 -3.80 -6.52 -0.15
C LEU A 70 -5.14 -5.79 -0.21
N SER A 71 -6.19 -6.38 -0.77
CA SER A 71 -7.50 -5.71 -0.84
C SER A 71 -8.08 -5.48 0.57
N ASN A 72 -7.90 -6.42 1.49
CA ASN A 72 -8.25 -6.22 2.90
C ASN A 72 -7.45 -5.08 3.56
N ILE A 73 -6.12 -5.07 3.42
CA ILE A 73 -5.27 -3.98 3.95
C ILE A 73 -5.68 -2.65 3.31
N PHE A 74 -5.89 -2.62 2.00
CA PHE A 74 -6.25 -1.43 1.23
C PHE A 74 -7.56 -0.84 1.74
N ARG A 75 -8.59 -1.65 2.00
CA ARG A 75 -9.85 -1.17 2.60
C ARG A 75 -9.67 -0.71 4.04
N ALA A 76 -8.86 -1.40 4.84
CA ALA A 76 -8.62 -1.02 6.22
C ALA A 76 -7.92 0.36 6.32
N VAL A 77 -6.95 0.64 5.44
CA VAL A 77 -6.24 1.93 5.46
C VAL A 77 -7.07 3.06 4.85
N ASN A 78 -7.88 2.77 3.81
CA ASN A 78 -8.74 3.74 3.13
C ASN A 78 -10.05 4.04 3.87
N LYS A 79 -10.14 3.75 5.17
CA LYS A 79 -11.21 4.28 6.00
C LYS A 79 -11.00 5.80 6.20
N PRO A 80 -12.08 6.61 6.14
CA PRO A 80 -12.01 8.02 6.51
C PRO A 80 -11.42 8.19 7.91
N LEU A 81 -10.63 9.24 8.08
CA LEU A 81 -10.08 9.61 9.37
C LEU A 81 -11.09 10.45 10.16
N ASP A 82 -10.93 10.48 11.47
CA ASP A 82 -11.68 11.39 12.33
C ASP A 82 -11.43 12.85 11.94
N PRO A 83 -12.44 13.74 12.05
CA PRO A 83 -12.27 15.15 11.74
C PRO A 83 -11.09 15.77 12.48
N GLY A 84 -10.17 16.40 11.73
CA GLY A 84 -8.96 17.03 12.28
C GLY A 84 -7.77 16.09 12.48
N SER A 85 -7.92 14.79 12.22
CA SER A 85 -6.80 13.85 12.22
C SER A 85 -5.84 14.15 11.08
N LYS A 86 -4.54 14.20 11.41
CA LYS A 86 -3.43 14.33 10.46
C LYS A 86 -2.70 13.00 10.27
N GLU A 87 -3.37 11.89 10.54
CA GLU A 87 -2.79 10.55 10.43
C GLU A 87 -2.34 10.27 8.99
N ARG A 88 -1.20 9.60 8.83
CA ARG A 88 -0.72 9.05 7.56
C ARG A 88 -0.62 7.54 7.66
N LYS A 89 -1.12 6.83 6.64
CA LYS A 89 -1.09 5.37 6.57
C LYS A 89 -0.26 4.94 5.38
N TYR A 90 0.76 4.12 5.63
CA TYR A 90 1.68 3.62 4.63
C TYR A 90 1.40 2.14 4.39
N ILE A 91 1.15 1.74 3.14
CA ILE A 91 1.21 0.33 2.74
C ILE A 91 2.63 0.08 2.24
N LEU A 92 3.38 -0.78 2.94
CA LEU A 92 4.76 -1.12 2.61
C LEU A 92 4.80 -2.49 1.94
N PHE A 93 5.23 -2.52 0.68
CA PHE A 93 5.54 -3.73 -0.06
C PHE A 93 7.02 -4.08 0.17
N ASP A 94 7.25 -5.06 1.05
CA ASP A 94 8.57 -5.56 1.42
C ASP A 94 8.86 -6.85 0.63
N GLY A 95 9.44 -6.67 -0.55
CA GLY A 95 9.74 -7.76 -1.46
C GLY A 95 9.94 -7.29 -2.90
N ASP A 96 10.48 -8.19 -3.73
CA ASP A 96 10.73 -7.87 -5.14
C ASP A 96 9.44 -7.52 -5.88
N VAL A 97 9.54 -6.48 -6.71
CA VAL A 97 8.52 -6.13 -7.69
C VAL A 97 8.65 -7.08 -8.88
N ASP A 98 7.59 -7.82 -9.17
CA ASP A 98 7.47 -8.67 -10.36
C ASP A 98 6.26 -8.28 -11.21
N ALA A 99 6.27 -8.74 -12.46
CA ALA A 99 5.26 -8.37 -13.45
C ALA A 99 3.85 -8.87 -13.12
N LEU A 100 3.71 -10.00 -12.39
CA LEU A 100 2.41 -10.62 -12.18
C LEU A 100 1.53 -9.80 -11.24
N TRP A 101 2.07 -9.36 -10.09
CA TRP A 101 1.26 -8.60 -9.14
C TRP A 101 1.25 -7.11 -9.46
N ILE A 102 2.36 -6.55 -9.98
CA ILE A 102 2.45 -5.10 -10.19
C ILE A 102 1.49 -4.58 -11.28
N GLU A 103 1.08 -5.44 -12.22
CA GLU A 103 0.14 -5.06 -13.29
C GLU A 103 -1.18 -4.50 -12.72
N ASN A 104 -1.72 -5.17 -11.71
CA ASN A 104 -2.94 -4.77 -11.00
C ASN A 104 -2.75 -3.49 -10.16
N MET A 105 -1.51 -3.02 -9.97
CA MET A 105 -1.17 -1.81 -9.22
C MET A 105 -0.97 -0.57 -10.10
N ASN A 106 -0.88 -0.72 -11.42
CA ASN A 106 -0.55 0.40 -12.32
C ASN A 106 -1.51 1.60 -12.14
N SER A 107 -2.83 1.33 -12.13
CA SER A 107 -3.86 2.36 -11.96
C SER A 107 -3.93 2.97 -10.56
N VAL A 108 -3.34 2.35 -9.54
CA VAL A 108 -3.24 2.97 -8.21
C VAL A 108 -1.94 3.75 -8.04
N MET A 109 -0.89 3.41 -8.79
CA MET A 109 0.39 4.12 -8.78
C MET A 109 0.39 5.38 -9.64
N ASP A 110 -0.46 5.44 -10.67
CA ASP A 110 -0.64 6.62 -11.51
C ASP A 110 -1.56 7.70 -10.87
N ASP A 111 -1.90 8.73 -11.65
CA ASP A 111 -2.75 9.84 -11.18
C ASP A 111 -4.21 9.43 -10.93
N ASN A 112 -4.67 8.27 -11.44
CA ASN A 112 -6.02 7.77 -11.18
C ASN A 112 -6.19 7.42 -9.71
N LYS A 113 -5.15 6.86 -9.08
CA LYS A 113 -5.14 6.44 -7.67
C LYS A 113 -6.28 5.46 -7.36
N ILE A 114 -6.57 4.53 -8.27
CA ILE A 114 -7.67 3.57 -8.13
C ILE A 114 -7.11 2.15 -8.21
N LEU A 115 -7.38 1.37 -7.16
CA LEU A 115 -7.22 -0.08 -7.19
C LEU A 115 -8.47 -0.69 -7.84
N THR A 116 -8.28 -1.43 -8.94
CA THR A 116 -9.36 -2.16 -9.61
C THR A 116 -9.20 -3.64 -9.32
N LEU A 117 -10.21 -4.24 -8.70
CA LEU A 117 -10.25 -5.67 -8.39
C LEU A 117 -10.93 -6.45 -9.52
N ALA A 118 -10.67 -7.77 -9.58
CA ALA A 118 -11.19 -8.63 -10.64
C ALA A 118 -12.73 -8.76 -10.65
N ASN A 119 -13.40 -8.50 -9.52
CA ASN A 119 -14.87 -8.38 -9.45
C ASN A 119 -15.42 -7.07 -10.05
N GLY A 120 -14.55 -6.19 -10.55
CA GLY A 120 -14.92 -4.87 -11.08
C GLY A 120 -15.03 -3.76 -10.02
N GLU A 121 -14.81 -4.06 -8.73
CA GLU A 121 -14.78 -3.05 -7.68
C GLU A 121 -13.60 -2.10 -7.87
N ARG A 122 -13.86 -0.81 -7.68
CA ARG A 122 -12.88 0.26 -7.83
C ARG A 122 -12.75 1.04 -6.54
N ILE A 123 -11.60 0.93 -5.90
CA ILE A 123 -11.32 1.56 -4.61
C ILE A 123 -10.31 2.69 -4.83
N ARG A 124 -10.74 3.94 -4.63
CA ARG A 124 -9.86 5.11 -4.75
C ARG A 124 -9.02 5.26 -3.48
N LEU A 125 -7.71 5.41 -3.65
CA LEU A 125 -6.77 5.70 -2.57
C LEU A 125 -7.03 7.11 -2.01
N LEU A 126 -7.27 7.20 -0.71
CA LEU A 126 -7.47 8.47 0.00
C LEU A 126 -6.15 9.21 0.21
N ALA A 127 -6.22 10.53 0.35
CA ALA A 127 -5.06 11.41 0.39
C ALA A 127 -4.09 11.14 1.56
N HIS A 128 -4.58 10.57 2.66
CA HIS A 128 -3.77 10.20 3.83
C HIS A 128 -3.08 8.84 3.68
N CYS A 129 -3.37 8.09 2.62
CA CYS A 129 -2.77 6.80 2.33
C CYS A 129 -1.65 6.94 1.29
N GLN A 130 -0.55 6.24 1.50
CA GLN A 130 0.59 6.22 0.57
C GLN A 130 1.13 4.79 0.42
N LEU A 131 1.73 4.53 -0.74
CA LEU A 131 2.33 3.25 -1.12
C LEU A 131 3.86 3.39 -1.07
N LEU A 132 4.50 2.47 -0.37
CA LEU A 132 5.95 2.38 -0.25
C LEU A 132 6.41 1.02 -0.76
N PHE A 133 7.45 1.02 -1.59
CA PHE A 133 8.06 -0.20 -2.12
C PHE A 133 9.51 -0.27 -1.66
N GLU A 134 9.89 -1.37 -1.03
CA GLU A 134 11.26 -1.63 -0.62
C GLU A 134 11.89 -2.65 -1.58
N LYS A 135 12.92 -2.23 -2.33
CA LYS A 135 13.69 -3.05 -3.26
C LYS A 135 15.17 -3.07 -2.86
#